data_AF-E1YCN9-F1
#
_entry.id   AF-E1YCN9-F1
#
_cell.length_a   1.000
_cell.length_b   1.000
_cell.length_c   1.000
_cell.angle_alpha   90.00
_cell.angle_beta   90.00
_cell.angle_gamma   90.00
#
_symmetry.space_group_name_H-M   'P 1'
#
loop_
_entity.id
_entity.type
_entity.pdbx_description
1 polymer ?
#
loop_
_entity_poly.entity_id
_entity_poly.type
_entity_poly.pdbx_seq_one_letter_code
_entity_poly.pdbx_strand_id
1 'polypeptide(L)'
;MSSSPEQTLYGFTRNFFQTYGAETENNSNQIEVLLPEELAAQLNTPDHILVQTGADAQGEYGIAYGSLFLEKILNHVCDAIPVVECNLHFNYIKSQGFDRLIADRFSFNGASGTVETVASAMIQYIVLSCRYTAQSDEQKEGMVSLCFNLETSAPVAGMEDFLYSVEKRFEDKKKP
;
A
#
# COMPACT_ATOMS: atom_id res chain seq x y z
N MET A 1 -2.28 -4.45 26.22
CA MET A 1 -3.53 -4.00 26.89
C MET A 1 -4.50 -3.65 25.78
N SER A 2 -5.61 -4.37 25.64
CA SER A 2 -6.60 -4.14 24.59
C SER A 2 -7.57 -3.05 25.04
N SER A 3 -7.40 -1.83 24.52
CA SER A 3 -8.38 -0.76 24.64
C SER A 3 -9.71 -1.18 24.01
N SER A 4 -10.85 -0.81 24.58
CA SER A 4 -12.13 -1.07 23.93
C SER A 4 -12.24 -0.27 22.62
N PRO A 5 -12.97 -0.75 21.59
CA PRO A 5 -13.12 -0.04 20.32
C PRO A 5 -13.64 1.40 20.49
N GLU A 6 -14.46 1.63 21.52
CA GLU A 6 -15.01 2.93 21.89
C GLU A 6 -13.95 3.87 22.48
N GLN A 7 -13.04 3.34 23.32
CA GLN A 7 -11.92 4.12 23.86
C GLN A 7 -10.97 4.56 22.75
N THR A 8 -10.73 3.69 21.76
CA THR A 8 -9.92 4.02 20.59
C THR A 8 -10.57 5.14 19.77
N LEU A 9 -11.89 5.05 19.52
CA LEU A 9 -12.62 6.04 18.75
C LEU A 9 -12.66 7.40 19.47
N TYR A 10 -12.94 7.41 20.77
CA TYR A 10 -12.87 8.61 21.59
C TYR A 10 -11.49 9.27 21.57
N GLY A 11 -10.44 8.46 21.72
CA GLY A 11 -9.05 8.94 21.67
C GLY A 11 -8.68 9.51 20.30
N PHE A 12 -9.08 8.84 19.21
CA PHE A 12 -8.90 9.33 17.85
C PHE A 12 -9.58 10.68 17.63
N THR A 13 -10.87 10.78 17.95
CA THR A 13 -11.66 12.01 17.78
C THR A 13 -11.05 13.19 18.52
N ARG A 14 -10.69 12.98 19.79
CA ARG A 14 -10.06 14.03 20.59
C ARG A 14 -8.72 14.47 19.99
N ASN A 15 -7.87 13.50 19.64
CA ASN A 15 -6.56 13.78 19.07
C ASN A 15 -6.68 14.52 17.74
N PHE A 16 -7.66 14.17 16.91
CA PHE A 16 -7.95 14.88 15.67
C PHE A 16 -8.20 16.37 15.93
N PHE A 17 -9.20 16.69 16.75
CA PHE A 17 -9.56 18.09 17.01
C PHE A 17 -8.39 18.88 17.62
N GLN A 18 -7.68 18.31 18.59
CA GLN A 18 -6.52 18.95 19.20
C GLN A 18 -5.37 19.17 18.19
N THR A 19 -5.13 18.23 17.28
CA THR A 19 -4.07 18.35 16.26
C THR A 19 -4.35 19.49 15.29
N TYR A 20 -5.63 19.72 14.95
CA TYR A 20 -6.07 20.78 14.06
C TYR A 20 -6.43 22.08 14.81
N GLY A 21 -5.94 22.25 16.04
CA GLY A 21 -6.02 23.52 16.79
C GLY A 21 -7.37 23.81 17.46
N ALA A 22 -8.26 22.83 17.55
CA ALA A 22 -9.50 22.97 18.30
C ALA A 22 -9.30 22.73 19.80
N GLU A 23 -10.01 23.53 20.59
CA GLU A 23 -10.08 23.36 22.05
C GLU A 23 -11.18 22.36 22.38
N THR A 24 -10.86 21.38 23.23
CA THR A 24 -11.76 20.28 23.57
C THR A 24 -12.00 20.19 25.07
N GLU A 25 -13.26 20.20 25.51
CA GLU A 25 -13.65 19.91 26.89
C GLU A 25 -14.32 18.53 26.97
N ASN A 26 -13.83 17.70 27.89
CA ASN A 26 -14.24 16.30 27.99
C ASN A 26 -15.30 16.13 29.08
N ASN A 27 -16.48 15.69 28.68
CA ASN A 27 -17.48 15.12 29.57
C ASN A 27 -17.60 13.61 29.33
N SER A 28 -18.11 12.88 30.31
CA SER A 28 -18.05 11.40 30.45
C SER A 28 -18.33 10.55 29.19
N ASN A 29 -19.02 11.07 28.17
CA ASN A 29 -19.16 10.47 26.84
C ASN A 29 -19.35 11.50 25.70
N GLN A 30 -19.03 12.77 25.97
CA GLN A 30 -19.23 13.89 25.05
C GLN A 30 -17.97 14.73 25.01
N ILE A 31 -17.63 15.19 23.82
CA ILE A 31 -16.52 16.13 23.61
C ILE A 31 -17.15 17.42 23.13
N GLU A 32 -17.06 18.45 23.95
CA GLU A 32 -17.41 19.81 23.54
C GLU A 32 -16.20 20.39 22.81
N VAL A 33 -16.40 20.86 21.58
CA VAL A 33 -15.31 21.26 20.68
C VAL A 33 -15.55 22.69 20.21
N LEU A 34 -14.56 23.55 20.42
CA LEU A 34 -14.48 24.86 19.79
C LEU A 34 -13.48 24.78 18.63
N LEU A 35 -14.00 24.90 17.42
CA LEU A 35 -13.27 24.74 16.17
C LEU A 35 -12.70 26.10 15.70
N PRO A 36 -11.47 26.12 15.18
CA PRO A 36 -10.99 27.25 14.38
C PRO A 36 -11.85 27.43 13.13
N GLU A 37 -12.02 28.67 12.68
CA GLU A 37 -12.86 29.03 11.53
C GLU A 37 -12.52 28.21 10.26
N GLU A 38 -11.24 27.97 10.01
CA GLU A 38 -10.78 27.17 8.87
C GLU A 38 -11.24 25.71 8.94
N LEU A 39 -11.15 25.08 10.13
CA LEU A 39 -11.56 23.70 10.35
C LEU A 39 -13.09 23.57 10.33
N ALA A 40 -13.81 24.53 10.92
CA ALA A 40 -15.27 24.59 10.90
C ALA A 40 -15.78 24.68 9.45
N ALA A 41 -15.17 25.51 8.62
CA ALA A 41 -15.49 25.62 7.19
C ALA A 41 -15.21 24.31 6.44
N GLN A 42 -14.08 23.65 6.70
CA GLN A 42 -13.70 22.39 6.04
C GLN A 42 -14.64 21.22 6.41
N LEU A 43 -15.03 21.11 7.68
CA LEU A 43 -15.96 20.07 8.14
C LEU A 43 -17.43 20.42 7.85
N ASN A 44 -17.69 21.65 7.41
CA ASN A 44 -19.00 22.25 7.21
C ASN A 44 -19.86 22.14 8.49
N THR A 45 -19.32 22.66 9.59
CA THR A 45 -19.94 22.68 10.92
C THR A 45 -19.89 24.09 11.49
N PRO A 46 -20.73 24.41 12.50
CA PRO A 46 -20.53 25.60 13.32
C PRO A 46 -19.18 25.58 14.06
N ASP A 47 -18.75 26.74 14.56
CA ASP A 47 -17.52 26.91 15.33
C ASP A 47 -17.57 26.20 16.70
N HIS A 48 -18.77 25.87 17.18
CA HIS A 48 -18.98 25.14 18.43
C HIS A 48 -19.88 23.93 18.16
N ILE A 49 -19.36 22.74 18.47
CA ILE A 49 -20.09 21.47 18.30
C ILE A 49 -19.96 20.59 19.53
N LEU A 50 -20.98 19.75 19.72
CA LEU A 50 -20.98 18.72 20.75
C LEU A 50 -20.92 17.36 20.07
N VAL A 51 -19.81 16.66 20.27
CA VAL A 51 -19.50 15.39 19.64
C VAL A 51 -19.76 14.25 20.61
N GLN A 52 -20.56 13.28 20.21
CA GLN A 52 -20.80 12.05 20.97
C GLN A 52 -20.07 10.89 20.30
N THR A 53 -19.39 10.05 21.06
CA THR A 53 -18.66 8.88 20.50
C THR A 53 -19.20 7.57 21.07
N GLY A 54 -19.30 6.55 20.24
CA GLY A 54 -19.70 5.20 20.67
C GLY A 54 -20.90 4.66 19.89
N ALA A 55 -21.32 3.43 20.21
CA ALA A 55 -22.44 2.78 19.51
C ALA A 55 -23.76 3.54 19.64
N ASP A 56 -23.94 4.25 20.76
CA ASP A 56 -25.14 5.04 21.06
C ASP A 56 -24.99 6.53 20.66
N ALA A 57 -23.95 6.88 19.89
CA ALA A 57 -23.76 8.25 19.43
C ALA A 57 -24.94 8.66 18.52
N GLN A 58 -25.75 9.61 18.99
CA GLN A 58 -26.90 10.13 18.25
C GLN A 58 -26.73 11.63 17.98
N GLY A 59 -27.27 12.08 16.85
CA GLY A 59 -27.22 13.48 16.42
C GLY A 59 -26.33 13.72 15.20
N GLU A 60 -26.27 14.98 14.79
CA GLU A 60 -25.59 15.42 13.55
C GLU A 60 -24.07 15.21 13.59
N TYR A 61 -23.47 15.30 14.77
CA TYR A 61 -22.03 15.13 15.01
C TYR A 61 -21.71 13.86 15.80
N GLY A 62 -22.60 12.86 15.74
CA GLY A 62 -22.36 11.55 16.35
C GLY A 62 -21.28 10.78 15.60
N ILE A 63 -20.30 10.26 16.35
CA ILE A 63 -19.17 9.49 15.83
C ILE A 63 -19.30 8.04 16.29
N ALA A 64 -19.74 7.22 15.36
CA ALA A 64 -19.70 5.77 15.40
C ALA A 64 -18.98 5.24 14.15
N TYR A 65 -18.53 3.99 14.17
CA TYR A 65 -18.01 3.35 12.95
C TYR A 65 -19.08 3.36 11.86
N GLY A 66 -18.75 3.90 10.68
CA GLY A 66 -19.68 4.08 9.56
C GLY A 66 -20.57 5.34 9.65
N SER A 67 -20.37 6.20 10.64
CA SER A 67 -21.07 7.50 10.70
C SER A 67 -20.52 8.48 9.65
N LEU A 68 -21.40 9.30 9.08
CA LEU A 68 -21.02 10.29 8.06
C LEU A 68 -20.01 11.31 8.59
N PHE A 69 -20.10 11.68 9.87
CA PHE A 69 -19.19 12.65 10.46
C PHE A 69 -17.79 12.07 10.66
N LEU A 70 -17.68 10.78 11.01
CA LEU A 70 -16.39 10.08 11.04
C LEU A 70 -15.74 10.03 9.66
N GLU A 71 -16.50 9.71 8.61
CA GLU A 71 -15.99 9.69 7.24
C GLU A 71 -15.47 11.06 6.80
N LYS A 72 -16.17 12.15 7.16
CA LYS A 72 -15.69 13.53 6.91
C LYS A 72 -14.35 13.81 7.60
N ILE A 73 -14.22 13.43 8.87
CA ILE A 73 -12.98 13.59 9.64
C ILE A 73 -11.85 12.77 9.01
N LEU A 74 -12.12 11.51 8.65
CA LEU A 74 -11.14 10.63 8.02
C LEU A 74 -10.66 11.17 6.68
N ASN A 75 -11.55 11.67 5.84
CA ASN A 75 -11.18 12.30 4.58
C ASN A 75 -10.27 13.51 4.81
N HIS A 76 -10.58 14.36 5.79
CA HIS A 76 -9.72 15.50 6.14
C HIS A 76 -8.33 15.08 6.61
N VAL A 77 -8.24 14.03 7.44
CA VAL A 77 -6.94 13.48 7.88
C VAL A 77 -6.15 12.90 6.71
N CYS A 78 -6.83 12.24 5.78
CA CYS A 78 -6.20 11.62 4.61
C CYS A 78 -5.80 12.63 3.53
N ASP A 79 -6.41 13.82 3.48
CA ASP A 79 -6.05 14.88 2.53
C ASP A 79 -4.60 15.38 2.75
N ALA A 80 -4.15 15.42 4.00
CA ALA A 80 -2.77 15.76 4.34
C ALA A 80 -1.94 14.49 4.53
N ILE A 81 -1.51 13.87 3.43
CA ILE A 81 -0.71 12.63 3.45
C ILE A 81 0.59 12.86 4.25
N PRO A 82 0.80 12.22 5.43
CA PRO A 82 2.13 12.17 6.03
C PRO A 82 2.88 11.08 5.26
N VAL A 83 3.50 11.44 4.14
CA VAL A 83 4.11 10.47 3.23
C VAL A 83 5.16 9.64 3.98
N VAL A 84 4.87 8.34 4.15
CA VAL A 84 5.86 7.31 4.43
C VAL A 84 6.01 6.53 3.14
N GLU A 85 7.02 6.88 2.35
CA GLU A 85 7.41 6.06 1.21
C GLU A 85 7.89 4.71 1.75
N CYS A 86 7.24 3.63 1.30
CA CYS A 86 7.65 2.26 1.58
C CYS A 86 7.97 1.57 0.26
N ASN A 87 9.26 1.34 0.00
CA ASN A 87 9.71 0.65 -1.20
C ASN A 87 9.77 -0.85 -0.91
N LEU A 88 8.95 -1.64 -1.60
CA LEU A 88 8.95 -3.09 -1.47
C LEU A 88 9.63 -3.74 -2.68
N HIS A 89 10.68 -4.50 -2.41
CA HIS A 89 11.40 -5.24 -3.43
C HIS A 89 10.88 -6.68 -3.52
N PHE A 90 10.31 -7.04 -4.67
CA PHE A 90 9.85 -8.40 -4.95
C PHE A 90 10.79 -9.05 -5.96
N ASN A 91 11.39 -10.18 -5.58
CA ASN A 91 12.28 -10.92 -6.47
C ASN A 91 11.52 -11.68 -7.58
N TYR A 92 10.20 -11.86 -7.45
CA TYR A 92 9.39 -12.59 -8.43
C TYR A 92 7.90 -12.23 -8.32
N ILE A 93 7.31 -11.65 -9.36
CA ILE A 93 5.86 -11.37 -9.44
C ILE A 93 5.27 -12.20 -10.57
N LYS A 94 4.63 -13.33 -10.25
CA LYS A 94 3.52 -13.82 -11.10
C LYS A 94 2.32 -12.95 -10.79
N SER A 95 1.69 -12.38 -11.81
CA SER A 95 0.52 -11.51 -11.70
C SER A 95 -0.62 -12.10 -10.84
N GLN A 96 -0.73 -13.44 -10.75
CA GLN A 96 -1.72 -14.12 -9.90
C GLN A 96 -1.45 -14.11 -8.39
N GLY A 97 -0.35 -13.52 -7.89
CA GLY A 97 -0.02 -13.50 -6.45
C GLY A 97 0.20 -12.12 -5.84
N PHE A 98 0.13 -11.06 -6.65
CA PHE A 98 0.51 -9.72 -6.22
C PHE A 98 -0.39 -9.20 -5.08
N ASP A 99 -1.71 -9.29 -5.25
CA ASP A 99 -2.67 -8.81 -4.26
C ASP A 99 -2.51 -9.51 -2.91
N ARG A 100 -2.24 -10.82 -2.95
CA ARG A 100 -1.98 -11.63 -1.75
C ARG A 100 -0.66 -11.24 -1.08
N LEU A 101 0.41 -11.04 -1.85
CA LEU A 101 1.72 -10.65 -1.32
C LEU A 101 1.70 -9.27 -0.65
N ILE A 102 0.92 -8.34 -1.22
CA ILE A 102 0.69 -7.02 -0.63
C ILE A 102 -0.12 -7.17 0.67
N ALA A 103 -1.23 -7.90 0.65
CA ALA A 103 -2.07 -8.11 1.82
C ALA A 103 -1.36 -8.83 2.99
N ASP A 104 -0.50 -9.81 2.70
CA ASP A 104 0.27 -10.55 3.71
C ASP A 104 1.39 -9.69 4.35
N ARG A 105 1.82 -8.60 3.70
CA ARG A 105 2.91 -7.72 4.18
C ARG A 105 2.43 -6.41 4.77
N PHE A 106 1.29 -5.89 4.31
CA PHE A 106 0.64 -4.72 4.86
C PHE A 106 -0.54 -5.13 5.74
N SER A 107 -0.26 -5.50 7.00
CA SER A 107 -1.30 -5.58 8.04
C SER A 107 -1.25 -4.33 8.90
N PHE A 108 -2.12 -3.37 8.63
CA PHE A 108 -2.33 -2.23 9.51
C PHE A 108 -3.46 -2.57 10.49
N ASN A 109 -3.14 -2.69 11.77
CA ASN A 109 -4.17 -2.90 12.79
C ASN A 109 -5.05 -1.66 12.88
N GLY A 110 -6.34 -1.81 12.59
CA GLY A 110 -7.32 -0.73 12.68
C GLY A 110 -7.26 0.29 11.54
N ALA A 111 -6.70 -0.06 10.38
CA ALA A 111 -6.75 0.79 9.19
C ALA A 111 -7.50 0.10 8.03
N SER A 112 -8.07 0.90 7.14
CA SER A 112 -8.53 0.46 5.83
C SER A 112 -7.61 1.06 4.76
N GLY A 113 -7.44 0.36 3.65
CA GLY A 113 -6.60 0.81 2.53
C GLY A 113 -7.26 0.44 1.20
N THR A 114 -7.08 1.29 0.19
CA THR A 114 -7.59 1.08 -1.17
C THR A 114 -6.46 1.33 -2.16
N VAL A 115 -6.36 0.51 -3.21
CA VAL A 115 -5.37 0.73 -4.28
C VAL A 115 -5.92 1.79 -5.24
N GLU A 116 -5.35 2.99 -5.20
CA GLU A 116 -5.83 4.09 -6.05
C GLU A 116 -5.33 4.03 -7.49
N THR A 117 -4.09 3.58 -7.71
CA THR A 117 -3.50 3.55 -9.05
C THR A 117 -2.50 2.43 -9.18
N VAL A 118 -2.57 1.71 -10.30
CA VAL A 118 -1.57 0.73 -10.72
C VAL A 118 -0.83 1.32 -11.92
N ALA A 119 0.46 1.59 -11.77
CA ALA A 119 1.29 2.07 -12.87
C ALA A 119 1.97 0.90 -13.57
N SER A 120 1.88 0.87 -14.90
CA SER A 120 2.64 -0.07 -15.73
C SER A 120 4.11 0.33 -15.75
N ALA A 121 4.99 -0.52 -15.23
CA ALA A 121 6.43 -0.33 -15.30
C ALA A 121 7.02 -1.09 -16.51
N MET A 122 7.95 -0.46 -17.22
CA MET A 122 8.79 -1.18 -18.18
C MET A 122 9.82 -1.99 -17.40
N ILE A 123 9.80 -3.32 -17.56
CA ILE A 123 10.77 -4.22 -16.92
C ILE A 123 11.73 -4.75 -17.99
N GLN A 124 13.02 -4.65 -17.70
CA GLN A 124 14.08 -5.15 -18.58
C GLN A 124 14.56 -6.52 -18.11
N TYR A 125 14.86 -7.40 -19.08
CA TYR A 125 15.35 -8.76 -18.82
C TYR A 125 16.64 -9.00 -19.60
N ILE A 126 17.50 -9.84 -19.04
CA ILE A 126 18.67 -10.38 -19.71
C ILE A 126 18.48 -11.87 -19.96
N VAL A 127 18.76 -12.27 -21.20
CA VAL A 127 18.74 -13.67 -21.62
C VAL A 127 20.18 -14.07 -21.96
N LEU A 128 20.68 -15.07 -21.28
CA LEU A 128 22.02 -15.63 -21.50
C LEU A 128 21.88 -17.00 -22.15
N SER A 129 22.35 -17.13 -23.40
CA SER A 129 22.48 -18.42 -24.06
C SER A 129 23.88 -18.96 -23.86
N CYS A 130 23.99 -20.01 -23.04
CA CYS A 130 25.26 -20.60 -22.62
C CYS A 130 25.44 -21.95 -23.31
N ARG A 131 26.54 -22.11 -24.05
CA ARG A 131 27.00 -23.43 -24.48
C ARG A 131 27.76 -24.11 -23.35
N TYR A 132 27.48 -25.39 -23.12
CA TYR A 132 28.18 -26.20 -22.13
C TYR A 132 28.59 -27.55 -22.70
N THR A 133 29.59 -28.16 -22.08
CA THR A 133 30.01 -29.53 -22.34
C THR A 133 29.85 -30.33 -21.06
N ALA A 134 28.94 -31.30 -21.06
CA ALA A 134 28.77 -32.21 -19.93
C ALA A 134 29.94 -33.19 -19.89
N GLN A 135 30.66 -33.23 -18.77
CA GLN A 135 31.66 -34.26 -18.50
C GLN A 135 30.96 -35.49 -17.91
N SER A 136 30.70 -36.46 -18.77
CA SER A 136 30.28 -37.82 -18.43
C SER A 136 31.22 -38.80 -19.14
N ASP A 137 30.98 -40.11 -19.01
CA ASP A 137 31.71 -41.15 -19.75
C ASP A 137 31.64 -40.91 -21.28
N GLU A 138 30.61 -40.20 -21.74
CA GLU A 138 30.51 -39.58 -23.07
C GLU A 138 30.48 -38.05 -22.94
N GLN A 139 31.34 -37.34 -23.68
CA GLN A 139 31.24 -35.88 -23.80
C GLN A 139 30.01 -35.50 -24.63
N LYS A 140 29.11 -34.70 -24.04
CA LYS A 140 27.93 -34.17 -24.72
C LYS A 140 27.95 -32.66 -24.69
N GLU A 141 27.89 -32.03 -25.86
CA GLU A 141 27.68 -30.60 -25.98
C GLU A 141 26.18 -30.28 -25.87
N GLY A 142 25.86 -29.16 -25.23
CA GLY A 142 24.51 -28.67 -25.09
C GLY A 142 24.46 -27.14 -25.02
N MET A 143 23.24 -26.62 -25.10
CA MET A 143 22.97 -25.20 -24.91
C MET A 143 21.86 -25.05 -23.89
N VAL A 144 22.03 -24.12 -22.96
CA VAL A 144 21.01 -23.72 -21.99
C VAL A 144 20.75 -22.23 -22.12
N SER A 145 19.50 -21.82 -21.96
CA SER A 145 19.13 -20.41 -21.84
C SER A 145 18.78 -20.10 -20.39
N LEU A 146 19.34 -19.03 -19.86
CA LEU A 146 19.05 -18.52 -18.52
C LEU A 146 18.44 -17.13 -18.65
N CYS A 147 17.32 -16.88 -17.97
CA CYS A 147 16.61 -15.61 -18.01
C CYS A 147 16.65 -14.96 -16.63
N PHE A 148 17.03 -13.69 -16.58
CA PHE A 148 17.07 -12.91 -15.34
C PHE A 148 16.38 -11.56 -15.55
N ASN A 149 15.77 -11.05 -14.50
CA ASN A 149 15.43 -9.64 -14.43
C ASN A 149 16.72 -8.82 -14.42
N LEU A 150 16.83 -7.79 -15.26
CA LEU A 150 18.08 -7.03 -15.41
C LEU A 150 18.42 -6.22 -14.15
N GLU A 151 17.41 -5.70 -13.47
CA GLU A 151 17.58 -4.84 -12.30
C GLU A 151 17.84 -5.67 -11.04
N THR A 152 17.05 -6.71 -10.80
CA THR A 152 17.11 -7.50 -9.56
C THR A 152 18.01 -8.73 -9.66
N SER A 153 18.46 -9.09 -10.87
CA SER A 153 19.18 -10.33 -11.16
C SER A 153 18.43 -11.60 -10.76
N ALA A 154 17.14 -11.50 -10.43
CA ALA A 154 16.34 -12.66 -10.03
C ALA A 154 16.08 -13.57 -11.24
N PRO A 155 16.24 -14.90 -11.09
CA PRO A 155 15.96 -15.84 -12.17
C PRO A 155 14.47 -15.90 -12.49
N VAL A 156 14.14 -15.89 -13.78
CA VAL A 156 12.75 -15.89 -14.28
C VAL A 156 12.47 -17.24 -14.95
N ALA A 157 12.11 -18.23 -14.14
CA ALA A 157 11.84 -19.59 -14.62
C ALA A 157 10.65 -19.65 -15.60
N GLY A 158 10.81 -20.45 -16.66
CA GLY A 158 9.81 -20.67 -17.71
C GLY A 158 9.78 -19.58 -18.79
N MET A 159 10.57 -18.51 -18.67
CA MET A 159 10.67 -17.50 -19.72
C MET A 159 11.54 -18.00 -20.88
N GLU A 160 12.50 -18.87 -20.58
CA GLU A 160 13.33 -19.61 -21.53
C GLU A 160 12.49 -20.43 -22.53
N ASP A 161 11.37 -20.99 -22.09
CA ASP A 161 10.49 -21.83 -22.90
C ASP A 161 9.86 -21.05 -24.06
N PHE A 162 9.43 -19.81 -23.78
CA PHE A 162 8.88 -18.91 -24.79
C PHE A 162 9.94 -18.47 -25.81
N LEU A 163 11.21 -18.49 -25.43
CA LEU A 163 12.31 -18.08 -26.31
C LEU A 163 12.77 -19.20 -27.24
N TYR A 164 12.41 -20.47 -27.00
CA TYR A 164 12.71 -21.56 -27.93
C TYR A 164 11.86 -21.51 -29.21
N SER A 165 10.64 -20.99 -29.13
CA SER A 165 9.73 -20.88 -30.28
C SER A 165 9.96 -19.63 -31.13
N VAL A 166 10.83 -18.72 -30.69
CA VAL A 166 11.13 -17.47 -31.39
C VAL A 166 12.37 -17.67 -32.26
N GLU A 167 12.29 -17.27 -33.54
CA GLU A 167 13.44 -17.26 -34.45
C GLU A 167 14.50 -16.25 -33.93
N LYS A 168 15.67 -16.75 -33.55
CA LYS A 168 16.78 -15.93 -33.06
C LYS A 168 17.77 -15.65 -34.18
N ARG A 169 18.03 -14.37 -34.45
CA ARG A 169 19.16 -13.93 -35.29
C ARG A 169 20.26 -13.41 -34.38
N PHE A 170 21.42 -14.05 -34.43
CA PHE A 170 22.58 -13.65 -33.68
C PHE A 170 23.50 -12.84 -34.59
N GLU A 171 23.84 -11.62 -34.17
CA GLU A 171 24.85 -10.81 -34.83
C GLU A 171 26.14 -10.86 -34.02
N ASP A 172 27.18 -11.44 -34.60
CA ASP A 172 28.52 -11.34 -34.02
C ASP A 172 29.01 -9.90 -34.20
N LYS A 173 29.24 -9.20 -33.09
CA LYS A 173 30.10 -8.01 -33.13
C LYS A 173 31.49 -8.50 -33.54
N LYS A 174 31.87 -8.26 -34.80
CA LYS A 174 33.26 -8.40 -35.25
C LYS A 174 34.15 -7.69 -34.23
N LYS A 175 35.08 -8.43 -33.62
CA LYS A 175 36.11 -7.82 -32.78
C LYS A 175 36.85 -6.76 -33.62
N PRO A 176 37.12 -5.56 -33.05
CA PRO A 176 38.03 -4.60 -33.69
C PRO A 176 39.42 -5.20 -33.87
#